data_AF-A0A0U5NMQ5-F1
#
_entry.id   AF-A0A0U5NMQ5-F1
#
_cell.length_a   1.000
_cell.length_b   1.000
_cell.length_c   1.000
_cell.angle_alpha   90.00
_cell.angle_beta   90.00
_cell.angle_gamma   90.00
#
_symmetry.space_group_name_H-M   'P 1'
#
loop_
_entity.id
_entity.type
_entity.pdbx_description
1 polymer ?
#
loop_
_entity_poly.entity_id
_entity_poly.type
_entity_poly.pdbx_seq_one_letter_code
_entity_poly.pdbx_strand_id
1 'polypeptide(L)'
;MEDIKRNLCWSHCRRYYIESIPLDNQGKEIPGSKGAEGREFINLLFKVEKEIQDLPYEEKKQKRQDASRPILDAFWSWVEETAALSTTNEKLTTALGYSKNQRKYLETFLEDGRLPISNNLCEANIKPFATARRAWLFADTPKGATANAVLYTLVESARANALDVYEYLKYILESMPNNDYLNHPEILDKYLPWSKELPEECRLIHKHKKCLKK
;
A
#
# COMPACT_ATOMS: atom_id res chain seq x y z
N MET A 1 -20.87 -8.73 2.92
CA MET A 1 -19.48 -8.90 3.40
C MET A 1 -19.40 -8.17 4.73
N GLU A 2 -19.84 -8.82 5.82
CA GLU A 2 -19.93 -8.20 7.15
C GLU A 2 -18.58 -8.16 7.89
N ASP A 3 -17.58 -8.91 7.43
CA ASP A 3 -16.25 -9.02 8.09
C ASP A 3 -15.12 -8.19 7.45
N ILE A 4 -15.43 -7.29 6.50
CA ILE A 4 -14.40 -6.49 5.83
C ILE A 4 -14.35 -5.07 6.42
N LYS A 5 -13.24 -4.76 7.09
CA LYS A 5 -12.94 -3.40 7.54
C LYS A 5 -12.05 -2.67 6.54
N ARG A 6 -12.48 -1.48 6.13
CA ARG A 6 -11.68 -0.62 5.24
C ARG A 6 -10.56 0.06 6.03
N ASN A 7 -9.34 -0.01 5.50
CA ASN A 7 -8.20 0.77 5.95
C ASN A 7 -7.88 1.82 4.89
N LEU A 8 -8.05 3.10 5.20
CA LEU A 8 -7.81 4.18 4.25
C LEU A 8 -6.41 4.76 4.37
N CYS A 9 -5.97 5.39 3.27
CA CYS A 9 -4.61 5.87 3.12
C CYS A 9 -4.46 7.31 3.64
N TRP A 10 -3.56 7.50 4.61
CA TRP A 10 -3.19 8.83 5.08
C TRP A 10 -2.42 9.66 4.06
N SER A 11 -1.73 9.04 3.08
CA SER A 11 -1.12 9.80 1.98
C SER A 11 -2.18 10.49 1.11
N HIS A 12 -3.34 9.87 0.94
CA HIS A 12 -4.48 10.48 0.23
C HIS A 12 -5.09 11.62 1.03
N CYS A 13 -5.30 11.43 2.34
CA CYS A 13 -5.74 12.49 3.24
C CYS A 13 -4.76 13.70 3.22
N ARG A 14 -3.46 13.43 3.32
CA ARG A 14 -2.38 14.43 3.27
C ARG A 14 -2.40 15.25 1.98
N ARG A 15 -2.70 14.60 0.84
CA ARG A 15 -2.77 15.26 -0.46
C ARG A 15 -3.83 16.37 -0.48
N TYR A 16 -5.01 16.14 0.09
CA TYR A 16 -6.05 17.18 0.16
C TYR A 16 -5.58 18.40 0.97
N TYR A 17 -4.89 18.18 2.09
CA TYR A 17 -4.34 19.28 2.87
C TYR A 17 -3.26 20.05 2.11
N ILE A 18 -2.35 19.35 1.42
CA ILE A 18 -1.34 20.00 0.55
C ILE A 18 -2.00 20.84 -0.54
N GLU A 19 -3.00 20.29 -1.22
CA GLU A 19 -3.72 20.99 -2.29
C GLU A 19 -4.46 22.23 -1.78
N SER A 20 -4.82 22.27 -0.48
CA SER A 20 -5.45 23.41 0.18
C SER A 20 -4.48 24.52 0.60
N ILE A 21 -3.16 24.30 0.54
CA ILE A 21 -2.15 25.31 0.93
C ILE A 21 -2.13 26.40 -0.14
N PRO A 22 -2.38 27.67 0.23
CA PRO A 22 -2.30 28.77 -0.71
C PRO A 22 -0.85 29.04 -1.10
N LEU A 23 -0.64 29.36 -2.37
CA LEU A 23 0.68 29.63 -2.93
C LEU A 23 0.82 31.12 -3.24
N ASP A 24 2.03 31.65 -3.10
CA ASP A 24 2.38 33.00 -3.53
C ASP A 24 2.53 33.10 -5.06
N ASN A 25 2.78 34.31 -5.57
CA ASN A 25 2.97 34.55 -7.01
C ASN A 25 4.20 33.83 -7.62
N GLN A 26 5.08 33.28 -6.78
CA GLN A 26 6.24 32.49 -7.18
C GLN A 26 5.99 30.98 -7.03
N GLY A 27 4.77 30.58 -6.65
CA GLY A 27 4.40 29.18 -6.42
C GLY A 27 4.89 28.60 -5.08
N LYS A 28 5.34 29.43 -4.14
CA LYS A 28 5.78 28.99 -2.81
C LYS A 28 4.61 28.96 -1.82
N GLU A 29 4.64 28.00 -0.92
CA GLU A 29 3.64 27.88 0.14
C GLU A 29 3.64 29.11 1.06
N ILE A 30 2.46 29.68 1.27
CA ILE A 30 2.28 30.76 2.24
C ILE A 30 2.25 30.11 3.64
N PRO A 31 3.17 30.49 4.55
CA PRO A 31 3.26 29.90 5.88
C PRO A 31 2.03 30.24 6.74
N GLY A 32 1.70 29.36 7.68
CA GLY A 32 0.62 29.57 8.64
C GLY A 32 -0.80 29.29 8.10
N SER A 33 -0.93 28.68 6.92
CA SER A 33 -2.24 28.25 6.44
C SER A 33 -2.76 27.03 7.21
N LYS A 34 -4.09 26.93 7.35
CA LYS A 34 -4.74 25.73 7.95
C LYS A 34 -4.44 24.45 7.17
N GLY A 35 -4.24 24.54 5.86
CA GLY A 35 -3.76 23.42 5.05
C GLY A 35 -2.39 22.90 5.51
N ALA A 36 -1.47 23.82 5.82
CA ALA A 36 -0.15 23.46 6.33
C ALA A 36 -0.22 22.86 7.73
N GLU A 37 -1.03 23.42 8.64
CA GLU A 37 -1.27 22.84 9.97
C GLU A 37 -1.77 21.38 9.86
N GLY A 38 -2.80 21.13 9.04
CA GLY A 38 -3.34 19.79 8.81
C GLY A 38 -2.31 18.82 8.21
N ARG A 39 -1.48 19.29 7.28
CA ARG A 39 -0.37 18.51 6.73
C ARG A 39 0.64 18.12 7.83
N GLU A 40 0.96 19.01 8.75
CA GLU A 40 1.95 18.73 9.81
C GLU A 40 1.48 17.66 10.78
N PHE A 41 0.21 17.63 11.18
CA PHE A 41 -0.33 16.51 11.96
C PHE A 41 -0.08 15.17 11.27
N ILE A 42 -0.33 15.10 9.96
CA ILE A 42 -0.14 13.87 9.20
C ILE A 42 1.35 13.55 9.04
N ASN A 43 2.23 14.54 8.88
CA ASN A 43 3.67 14.33 8.86
C ASN A 43 4.17 13.72 10.17
N LEU A 44 3.63 14.14 11.32
CA LEU A 44 3.95 13.55 12.62
C LEU A 44 3.57 12.07 12.68
N LEU A 45 2.40 11.69 12.15
CA LEU A 45 2.02 10.27 12.06
C LEU A 45 3.00 9.47 11.19
N PHE A 46 3.39 9.99 10.02
CA PHE A 46 4.39 9.34 9.17
C PHE A 46 5.76 9.25 9.84
N LYS A 47 6.13 10.21 10.68
CA LYS A 47 7.36 10.16 11.46
C LYS A 47 7.33 9.00 12.46
N VAL A 48 6.24 8.86 13.22
CA VAL A 48 6.06 7.73 14.15
C VAL A 48 6.14 6.40 13.38
N GLU A 49 5.45 6.28 12.25
CA GLU A 49 5.47 5.05 11.44
C GLU A 49 6.86 4.69 10.93
N LYS A 50 7.69 5.69 10.60
CA LYS A 50 9.08 5.47 10.22
C LYS A 50 9.93 4.97 11.39
N GLU A 51 9.71 5.49 12.58
CA GLU A 51 10.44 5.10 13.80
C GLU A 51 10.11 3.67 14.24
N ILE A 52 8.88 3.20 13.97
CA ILE A 52 8.42 1.86 14.36
C ILE A 52 8.49 0.83 13.23
N GLN A 53 9.00 1.18 12.04
CA GLN A 53 8.89 0.36 10.82
C GLN A 53 9.47 -1.05 10.98
N ASP A 54 10.52 -1.21 11.79
CA ASP A 54 11.27 -2.46 11.97
C ASP A 54 10.81 -3.26 13.20
N LEU A 55 9.85 -2.74 13.96
CA LEU A 55 9.32 -3.41 15.14
C LEU A 55 8.39 -4.59 14.77
N PRO A 56 8.28 -5.60 15.66
CA PRO A 56 7.25 -6.64 15.57
C PRO A 56 5.84 -6.04 15.54
N TYR A 57 4.88 -6.74 14.92
CA TYR A 57 3.54 -6.22 14.71
C TYR A 57 2.78 -5.88 16.02
N GLU A 58 2.96 -6.67 17.07
CA GLU A 58 2.34 -6.39 18.37
C GLU A 58 2.93 -5.13 19.03
N GLU A 59 4.25 -4.95 18.95
CA GLU A 59 4.92 -3.75 19.47
C GLU A 59 4.54 -2.50 18.66
N LYS A 60 4.43 -2.62 17.32
CA LYS A 60 3.92 -1.55 16.46
C LYS A 60 2.53 -1.11 16.89
N LYS A 61 1.63 -2.07 17.14
CA LYS A 61 0.28 -1.78 17.60
C LYS A 61 0.30 -1.02 18.92
N GLN A 62 1.09 -1.46 19.90
CA GLN A 62 1.20 -0.76 21.18
C GLN A 62 1.78 0.66 21.00
N LYS A 63 2.87 0.81 20.26
CA LYS A 63 3.47 2.12 19.97
C LYS A 63 2.52 3.07 19.24
N ARG A 64 1.68 2.57 18.35
CA ARG A 64 0.61 3.36 17.71
C ARG A 64 -0.39 3.88 18.73
N GLN A 65 -0.76 3.07 19.73
CA GLN A 65 -1.63 3.54 20.83
C GLN A 65 -0.93 4.59 21.71
N ASP A 66 0.37 4.45 21.95
CA ASP A 66 1.10 5.38 22.83
C ASP A 66 1.45 6.70 22.15
N ALA A 67 1.85 6.66 20.88
CA ALA A 67 2.41 7.81 20.15
C ALA A 67 1.48 8.35 19.05
N SER A 68 0.85 7.49 18.25
CA SER A 68 -0.02 7.93 17.14
C SER A 68 -1.41 8.36 17.63
N ARG A 69 -1.95 7.73 18.67
CA ARG A 69 -3.28 8.06 19.20
C ARG A 69 -3.38 9.49 19.73
N PRO A 70 -2.45 10.02 20.55
CA PRO A 70 -2.52 11.41 20.97
C PRO A 70 -2.44 12.41 19.81
N ILE A 71 -1.64 12.11 18.77
CA ILE A 71 -1.55 12.94 17.56
C ILE A 71 -2.89 12.95 16.82
N LEU A 72 -3.55 11.79 16.71
CA LEU A 72 -4.86 11.68 16.08
C LEU A 72 -5.94 12.40 16.87
N ASP A 73 -5.99 12.23 18.19
CA ASP A 73 -6.96 12.92 19.03
C ASP A 73 -6.81 14.45 18.89
N ALA A 74 -5.57 14.97 18.88
CA ALA A 74 -5.30 16.38 18.61
C ALA A 74 -5.70 16.81 17.19
N PHE A 75 -5.38 15.98 16.18
CA PHE A 75 -5.79 16.23 14.79
C PHE A 75 -7.31 16.28 14.64
N TRP A 76 -8.05 15.39 15.28
CA TRP A 76 -9.51 15.35 15.20
C TRP A 76 -10.16 16.54 15.89
N SER A 77 -9.68 16.93 17.07
CA SER A 77 -10.13 18.18 17.71
C SER A 77 -9.87 19.37 16.79
N TRP A 78 -8.68 19.46 16.20
CA TRP A 78 -8.34 20.51 15.24
C TRP A 78 -9.22 20.49 13.98
N VAL A 79 -9.56 19.31 13.44
CA VAL A 79 -10.47 19.18 12.29
C VAL A 79 -11.87 19.67 12.65
N GLU A 80 -12.39 19.34 13.83
CA GLU A 80 -13.71 19.79 14.28
C GLU A 80 -13.75 21.31 14.46
N GLU A 81 -12.77 21.88 15.16
CA GLU A 81 -12.63 23.32 15.38
C GLU A 81 -12.47 24.08 14.07
N THR A 82 -11.57 23.63 13.19
CA THR A 82 -11.28 24.31 11.92
C THR A 82 -12.46 24.23 10.96
N ALA A 83 -13.20 23.13 10.94
CA ALA A 83 -14.39 22.99 10.10
C ALA A 83 -15.58 23.82 10.60
N ALA A 84 -15.59 24.25 11.87
CA ALA A 84 -16.59 25.18 12.38
C ALA A 84 -16.31 26.64 11.95
N LEU A 85 -15.09 26.95 11.54
CA LEU A 85 -14.72 28.27 11.02
C LEU A 85 -15.19 28.42 9.56
N SER A 86 -15.74 29.58 9.23
CA SER A 86 -16.05 29.90 7.83
C SER A 86 -14.76 30.17 7.05
N THR A 87 -14.63 29.54 5.88
CA THR A 87 -13.50 29.74 4.98
C THR A 87 -13.97 29.84 3.53
N THR A 88 -13.31 30.67 2.75
CA THR A 88 -13.49 30.75 1.29
C THR A 88 -12.63 29.73 0.54
N ASN A 89 -11.78 28.98 1.25
CA ASN A 89 -10.90 27.97 0.66
C ASN A 89 -11.66 26.65 0.48
N GLU A 90 -12.25 26.44 -0.69
CA GLU A 90 -13.01 25.23 -1.03
C GLU A 90 -12.19 23.94 -0.90
N LYS A 91 -10.89 24.00 -1.18
CA LYS A 91 -9.99 22.83 -1.06
C LYS A 91 -9.76 22.45 0.40
N LEU A 92 -9.67 23.43 1.29
CA LEU A 92 -9.60 23.17 2.73
C LEU A 92 -10.91 22.57 3.23
N THR A 93 -12.06 23.10 2.82
CA THR A 93 -13.38 22.51 3.13
C THR A 93 -13.46 21.07 2.65
N THR A 94 -12.94 20.77 1.46
CA THR A 94 -12.87 19.41 0.92
C THR A 94 -11.97 18.50 1.77
N ALA A 95 -10.79 18.98 2.18
CA ALA A 95 -9.87 18.23 3.03
C ALA A 95 -10.47 17.88 4.40
N LEU A 96 -11.11 18.86 5.04
CA LEU A 96 -11.79 18.69 6.33
C LEU A 96 -12.99 17.74 6.19
N GLY A 97 -13.81 17.93 5.17
CA GLY A 97 -14.96 17.06 4.87
C GLY A 97 -14.54 15.61 4.60
N TYR A 98 -13.47 15.40 3.83
CA TYR A 98 -12.89 14.07 3.64
C TYR A 98 -12.44 13.47 4.96
N SER A 99 -11.68 14.22 5.76
CA SER A 99 -11.15 13.75 7.05
C SER A 99 -12.26 13.34 8.01
N LYS A 100 -13.31 14.16 8.17
CA LYS A 100 -14.48 13.84 9.01
C LYS A 100 -15.21 12.59 8.54
N ASN A 101 -15.54 12.52 7.25
CA ASN A 101 -16.31 11.42 6.67
C ASN A 101 -15.55 10.08 6.73
N GLN A 102 -14.21 10.13 6.71
CA GLN A 102 -13.36 8.95 6.63
C GLN A 102 -12.68 8.59 7.96
N ARG A 103 -12.93 9.33 9.05
CA ARG A 103 -12.30 9.14 10.37
C ARG A 103 -12.26 7.68 10.80
N LYS A 104 -13.41 6.99 10.79
CA LYS A 104 -13.54 5.58 11.18
C LYS A 104 -12.57 4.67 10.44
N TYR A 105 -12.31 4.93 9.16
CA TYR A 105 -11.47 4.06 8.33
C TYR A 105 -10.00 4.51 8.28
N LEU A 106 -9.74 5.78 8.58
CA LEU A 106 -8.40 6.33 8.74
C LEU A 106 -7.77 5.91 10.08
N GLU A 107 -8.57 5.58 11.10
CA GLU A 107 -8.08 5.05 12.38
C GLU A 107 -7.81 3.53 12.36
N THR A 108 -8.29 2.80 11.34
CA THR A 108 -8.19 1.33 11.26
C THR A 108 -6.75 0.81 11.40
N PHE A 109 -5.74 1.54 10.91
CA PHE A 109 -4.33 1.13 11.04
C PHE A 109 -3.86 1.03 12.50
N LEU A 110 -4.52 1.66 13.47
CA LEU A 110 -4.17 1.55 14.88
C LEU A 110 -4.49 0.18 15.47
N GLU A 111 -5.35 -0.61 14.82
CA GLU A 111 -5.92 -1.83 15.38
C GLU A 111 -5.02 -3.05 15.21
N ASP A 112 -4.19 -3.05 14.18
CA ASP A 112 -3.26 -4.14 13.82
C ASP A 112 -1.98 -3.56 13.20
N GLY A 113 -0.82 -3.97 13.75
CA GLY A 113 0.51 -3.56 13.28
C GLY A 113 0.85 -4.00 11.86
N ARG A 114 0.11 -4.95 11.29
CA ARG A 114 0.23 -5.40 9.89
C ARG A 114 -0.38 -4.41 8.91
N LEU A 115 -1.31 -3.58 9.37
CA LEU A 115 -1.97 -2.59 8.51
C LEU A 115 -1.03 -1.42 8.24
N PRO A 116 -0.77 -1.08 6.97
CA PRO A 116 0.05 0.07 6.63
C PRO A 116 -0.77 1.36 6.77
N ILE A 117 -0.12 2.45 7.20
CA ILE A 117 -0.72 3.79 7.25
C ILE A 117 -1.04 4.36 5.85
N SER A 118 -0.36 3.83 4.83
CA SER A 118 -0.48 4.27 3.43
C SER A 118 -0.55 3.09 2.48
N ASN A 119 -1.36 3.23 1.43
CA ASN A 119 -1.48 2.25 0.36
C ASN A 119 -0.46 2.46 -0.77
N ASN A 120 0.48 3.41 -0.65
CA ASN A 120 1.43 3.77 -1.70
C ASN A 120 2.20 2.56 -2.26
N LEU A 121 2.58 1.61 -1.41
CA LEU A 121 3.26 0.38 -1.83
C LEU A 121 2.37 -0.47 -2.73
N CYS A 122 1.11 -0.67 -2.33
CA CYS A 122 0.12 -1.40 -3.12
C CYS A 122 -0.15 -0.70 -4.45
N GLU A 123 -0.33 0.62 -4.43
CA GLU A 123 -0.53 1.44 -5.63
C GLU A 123 0.67 1.37 -6.58
N ALA A 124 1.89 1.45 -6.05
CA ALA A 124 3.11 1.33 -6.84
C ALA A 124 3.22 -0.03 -7.54
N ASN A 125 2.85 -1.12 -6.85
CA ASN A 125 2.92 -2.48 -7.39
C ASN A 125 1.79 -2.78 -8.40
N ILE A 126 0.59 -2.22 -8.22
CA ILE A 126 -0.52 -2.43 -9.16
C ILE A 126 -0.45 -1.48 -10.38
N LYS A 127 0.25 -0.35 -10.27
CA LYS A 127 0.33 0.66 -11.34
C LYS A 127 0.87 0.12 -12.68
N PRO A 128 1.92 -0.71 -12.73
CA PRO A 128 2.36 -1.34 -13.98
C PRO A 128 1.26 -2.15 -14.65
N PHE A 129 0.51 -2.94 -13.88
CA PHE A 129 -0.63 -3.70 -14.38
C PHE A 129 -1.74 -2.78 -14.90
N ALA A 130 -2.14 -1.77 -14.13
CA ALA A 130 -3.19 -0.82 -14.52
C ALA A 130 -2.82 -0.06 -15.81
N THR A 131 -1.53 0.28 -15.98
CA THR A 131 -1.01 0.96 -17.17
C THR A 131 -0.94 0.02 -18.36
N ALA A 132 -0.46 -1.22 -18.17
CA ALA A 132 -0.36 -2.23 -19.21
C ALA A 132 -1.74 -2.67 -19.72
N ARG A 133 -2.73 -2.78 -18.83
CA ARG A 133 -4.12 -3.12 -19.18
C ARG A 133 -4.69 -2.18 -20.24
N ARG A 134 -4.34 -0.89 -20.21
CA ARG A 134 -4.77 0.08 -21.23
C ARG A 134 -4.23 -0.25 -22.64
N ALA A 135 -3.11 -0.97 -22.73
CA ALA A 135 -2.48 -1.39 -23.98
C ALA A 135 -2.89 -2.82 -24.42
N TRP A 136 -3.61 -3.58 -23.60
CA TRP A 136 -4.06 -4.94 -23.93
C TRP A 136 -5.36 -4.91 -24.73
N LEU A 137 -5.25 -4.50 -26.00
CA LEU A 137 -6.38 -4.29 -26.92
C LEU A 137 -7.26 -5.54 -27.15
N PHE A 138 -6.77 -6.74 -26.81
CA PHE A 138 -7.46 -8.02 -27.04
C PHE A 138 -7.81 -8.78 -25.75
N ALA A 139 -7.59 -8.19 -24.57
CA ALA A 139 -7.89 -8.80 -23.28
C ALA A 139 -9.28 -8.35 -22.77
N ASP A 140 -10.35 -8.84 -23.41
CA ASP A 140 -11.73 -8.37 -23.18
C ASP A 140 -12.70 -9.45 -22.65
N THR A 141 -12.17 -10.56 -22.12
CA THR A 141 -13.03 -11.62 -21.54
C THR A 141 -12.81 -11.77 -20.05
N PRO A 142 -13.86 -12.06 -19.25
CA PRO A 142 -13.71 -12.37 -17.83
C PRO A 142 -12.74 -13.54 -17.58
N LYS A 143 -12.76 -14.56 -18.45
CA LYS A 143 -11.83 -15.70 -18.37
C LYS A 143 -10.37 -15.26 -18.57
N GLY A 144 -10.10 -14.39 -19.54
CA GLY A 144 -8.77 -13.83 -19.76
C GLY A 144 -8.31 -12.94 -18.60
N ALA A 145 -9.23 -12.16 -18.01
CA ALA A 145 -8.93 -11.35 -16.82
C ALA A 145 -8.54 -12.23 -15.63
N THR A 146 -9.27 -13.33 -15.38
CA THR A 146 -8.95 -14.29 -14.32
C THR A 146 -7.59 -14.97 -14.57
N ALA A 147 -7.32 -15.44 -15.78
CA ALA A 147 -6.05 -16.06 -16.12
C ALA A 147 -4.86 -15.10 -15.92
N ASN A 148 -5.01 -13.84 -16.35
CA ASN A 148 -4.00 -12.80 -16.13
C ASN A 148 -3.81 -12.53 -14.63
N ALA A 149 -4.89 -12.41 -13.85
CA ALA A 149 -4.80 -12.18 -12.42
C ALA A 149 -4.03 -13.30 -11.70
N VAL A 150 -4.27 -14.57 -12.07
CA VAL A 150 -3.53 -15.73 -11.55
C VAL A 150 -2.05 -15.63 -11.89
N LEU A 151 -1.71 -15.37 -13.17
CA LEU A 151 -0.32 -15.24 -13.60
C LEU A 151 0.43 -14.11 -12.88
N TYR A 152 -0.17 -12.91 -12.81
CA TYR A 152 0.43 -11.78 -12.11
C TYR A 152 0.58 -12.04 -10.61
N THR A 153 -0.37 -12.74 -9.99
CA THR A 153 -0.26 -13.13 -8.58
C THR A 153 0.95 -14.05 -8.38
N LEU A 154 1.16 -15.04 -9.25
CA LEU A 154 2.34 -15.92 -9.19
C LEU A 154 3.64 -15.15 -9.38
N VAL A 155 3.70 -14.28 -10.39
CA VAL A 155 4.88 -13.45 -10.69
C VAL A 155 5.23 -12.51 -9.54
N GLU A 156 4.26 -11.76 -9.03
CA GLU A 156 4.50 -10.80 -7.94
C GLU A 156 4.81 -11.52 -6.61
N SER A 157 4.20 -12.68 -6.36
CA SER A 157 4.55 -13.50 -5.19
C SER A 157 5.97 -14.05 -5.29
N ALA A 158 6.41 -14.50 -6.47
CA ALA A 158 7.79 -14.94 -6.70
C ALA A 158 8.78 -13.79 -6.48
N ARG A 159 8.50 -12.59 -7.01
CA ARG A 159 9.31 -11.39 -6.80
C ARG A 159 9.39 -11.01 -5.32
N ALA A 160 8.26 -11.06 -4.60
CA ALA A 160 8.20 -10.76 -3.17
C ALA A 160 9.03 -11.74 -2.32
N ASN A 161 9.26 -12.97 -2.80
CA ASN A 161 10.09 -13.99 -2.16
C ASN A 161 11.53 -14.05 -2.73
N ALA A 162 11.95 -13.03 -3.48
CA ALA A 162 13.28 -12.94 -4.09
C ALA A 162 13.65 -14.12 -4.99
N LEU A 163 12.67 -14.59 -5.79
CA LEU A 163 12.88 -15.64 -6.79
C LEU A 163 13.13 -15.08 -8.19
N ASP A 164 13.92 -15.79 -8.99
CA ASP A 164 14.01 -15.54 -10.43
C ASP A 164 12.71 -16.02 -11.05
N VAL A 165 11.91 -15.06 -11.53
CA VAL A 165 10.56 -15.33 -12.04
C VAL A 165 10.57 -16.33 -13.19
N TYR A 166 11.58 -16.27 -14.05
CA TYR A 166 11.65 -17.15 -15.21
C TYR A 166 11.94 -18.59 -14.76
N GLU A 167 12.97 -18.78 -13.94
CA GLU A 167 13.35 -20.12 -13.46
C GLU A 167 12.25 -20.72 -12.57
N TYR A 168 11.59 -19.91 -11.75
CA TYR A 168 10.47 -20.36 -10.92
C TYR A 168 9.26 -20.81 -11.75
N LEU A 169 8.86 -20.02 -12.76
CA LEU A 169 7.74 -20.42 -13.63
C LEU A 169 8.07 -21.66 -14.46
N LYS A 170 9.31 -21.76 -14.96
CA LYS A 170 9.80 -22.96 -15.65
C LYS A 170 9.73 -24.18 -14.74
N TYR A 171 10.26 -24.08 -13.52
CA TYR A 171 10.23 -25.17 -12.56
C TYR A 171 8.81 -25.67 -12.27
N ILE A 172 7.86 -24.76 -12.02
CA ILE A 172 6.46 -25.12 -11.81
C ILE A 172 5.88 -25.85 -13.02
N LEU A 173 6.05 -25.29 -14.21
CA LEU A 173 5.46 -25.84 -15.43
C LEU A 173 6.05 -27.21 -15.80
N GLU A 174 7.32 -27.45 -15.48
CA GLU A 174 7.99 -28.74 -15.72
C GLU A 174 7.64 -29.79 -14.66
N SER A 175 7.50 -29.37 -13.39
CA SER A 175 7.43 -30.29 -12.26
C SER A 175 6.02 -30.59 -11.75
N MET A 176 5.04 -29.72 -12.05
CA MET A 176 3.67 -29.84 -11.57
C MET A 176 2.79 -30.85 -12.34
N PRO A 177 2.87 -30.99 -13.68
CA PRO A 177 1.92 -31.81 -14.44
C PRO A 177 1.81 -33.30 -14.04
N ASN A 178 2.81 -33.84 -13.33
CA ASN A 178 2.90 -35.25 -12.97
C ASN A 178 2.75 -35.53 -11.47
N ASN A 179 2.24 -34.57 -10.68
CA ASN A 179 2.07 -34.76 -9.24
C ASN A 179 0.60 -35.07 -8.85
N ASP A 180 0.42 -35.72 -7.71
CA ASP A 180 -0.90 -36.16 -7.23
C ASP A 180 -1.58 -35.11 -6.34
N TYR A 181 -1.49 -33.83 -6.73
CA TYR A 181 -1.98 -32.71 -5.91
C TYR A 181 -3.50 -32.70 -5.69
N LEU A 182 -4.27 -33.43 -6.51
CA LEU A 182 -5.73 -33.55 -6.37
C LEU A 182 -6.11 -34.44 -5.19
N ASN A 183 -5.35 -35.50 -4.93
CA ASN A 183 -5.55 -36.36 -3.75
C ASN A 183 -4.71 -35.89 -2.56
N HIS A 184 -3.59 -35.23 -2.81
CA HIS A 184 -2.61 -34.76 -1.82
C HIS A 184 -2.27 -33.26 -2.01
N PRO A 185 -3.16 -32.34 -1.61
CA PRO A 185 -2.95 -30.89 -1.79
C PRO A 185 -1.69 -30.35 -1.11
N GLU A 186 -1.20 -30.99 -0.05
CA GLU A 186 0.04 -30.67 0.66
C GLU A 186 1.28 -30.70 -0.25
N ILE A 187 1.21 -31.42 -1.38
CA ILE A 187 2.28 -31.43 -2.38
C ILE A 187 2.52 -30.02 -2.93
N LEU A 188 1.47 -29.19 -3.02
CA LEU A 188 1.58 -27.82 -3.53
C LEU A 188 2.49 -26.95 -2.66
N ASP A 189 2.58 -27.22 -1.35
CA ASP A 189 3.40 -26.42 -0.42
C ASP A 189 4.85 -26.34 -0.86
N LYS A 190 5.36 -27.38 -1.52
CA LYS A 190 6.73 -27.45 -2.05
C LYS A 190 6.99 -26.48 -3.19
N TYR A 191 5.95 -26.17 -3.96
CA TYR A 191 6.01 -25.31 -5.13
C TYR A 191 5.67 -23.85 -4.81
N LEU A 192 5.20 -23.54 -3.59
CA LEU A 192 4.85 -22.18 -3.23
C LEU A 192 6.08 -21.26 -3.21
N PRO A 193 5.93 -19.96 -3.50
CA PRO A 193 7.06 -19.03 -3.59
C PRO A 193 7.93 -18.92 -2.33
N TRP A 194 7.35 -19.20 -1.15
CA TRP A 194 8.04 -19.16 0.15
C TRP A 194 8.60 -20.52 0.57
N SER A 195 8.43 -21.56 -0.24
CA SER A 195 8.92 -22.90 0.06
C SER A 195 10.45 -22.92 0.20
N LYS A 196 10.92 -23.65 1.20
CA LYS A 196 12.36 -23.90 1.39
C LYS A 196 12.87 -25.02 0.47
N GLU A 197 11.96 -25.81 -0.10
CA GLU A 197 12.27 -26.95 -0.98
C GLU A 197 12.47 -26.54 -2.45
N LEU A 198 12.29 -25.26 -2.79
CA LEU A 198 12.53 -24.76 -4.15
C LEU A 198 13.99 -24.95 -4.56
N PRO A 199 14.26 -25.33 -5.84
CA PRO A 199 15.61 -25.42 -6.36
C PRO A 199 16.39 -24.12 -6.21
N GLU A 200 17.70 -24.23 -6.01
CA GLU A 200 18.58 -23.06 -5.88
C GLU A 200 18.59 -22.19 -7.15
N GLU A 201 18.36 -22.80 -8.32
CA GLU A 201 18.22 -22.09 -9.60
C GLU A 201 17.07 -21.08 -9.61
N CYS A 202 16.01 -21.34 -8.82
CA CYS A 202 14.88 -20.43 -8.69
C CYS A 202 15.19 -19.23 -7.78
N ARG A 203 16.28 -19.25 -7.01
CA ARG A 203 16.65 -18.16 -6.09
C ARG A 203 17.38 -17.08 -6.86
N LEU A 204 17.05 -15.81 -6.62
CA LEU A 204 17.86 -14.70 -7.12
C LEU A 204 19.19 -14.66 -6.37
N ILE A 205 20.17 -15.42 -6.86
CA ILE A 205 21.58 -15.17 -6.53
C ILE A 205 21.84 -13.73 -6.99
N HIS A 206 22.23 -12.84 -6.09
CA HIS A 206 22.60 -11.45 -6.40
C HIS A 206 23.82 -11.41 -7.33
N LYS A 207 23.68 -11.84 -8.58
CA LYS A 207 24.57 -11.50 -9.66
C LYS A 207 24.04 -10.16 -10.17
N HIS A 208 24.77 -9.09 -9.89
CA HIS A 208 24.63 -7.84 -10.64
C HIS A 208 24.78 -8.14 -12.14
N LYS A 209 23.71 -8.57 -12.81
CA LYS A 209 23.64 -8.58 -14.26
C LYS A 209 23.61 -7.11 -14.65
N LYS A 210 24.76 -6.59 -15.08
CA LYS A 210 24.85 -5.30 -15.78
C LYS A 210 23.70 -5.26 -16.78
N CYS A 211 22.73 -4.38 -16.57
CA CYS A 211 21.67 -4.14 -17.53
C CYS A 211 22.35 -3.92 -18.89
N LEU A 212 21.92 -4.70 -19.89
CA LEU A 212 22.30 -4.51 -21.27
C LEU A 212 22.00 -3.04 -21.63
N LYS A 213 23.06 -2.27 -21.85
CA LYS A 213 22.95 -0.96 -22.49
C LYS A 213 22.46 -1.23 -23.91
N LYS A 214 21.22 -0.83 -24.21
CA LYS A 214 20.80 -0.54 -25.58
C LYS A 214 21.20 0.89 -25.91
#